data_AF-A0A6L4ZEM5-F1
#
_entry.id   AF-A0A6L4ZEM5-F1
#
_cell.length_a   1.000
_cell.length_b   1.000
_cell.length_c   1.000
_cell.angle_alpha   90.00
_cell.angle_beta   90.00
_cell.angle_gamma   90.00
#
_symmetry.space_group_name_H-M   'P 1'
#
loop_
_entity.id
_entity.type
_entity.pdbx_description
1 polymer ?
#
loop_
_entity_poly.entity_id
_entity_poly.type
_entity_poly.pdbx_seq_one_letter_code
_entity_poly.pdbx_strand_id
1 'polypeptide(L)'
;MKIGNLELKGTPLFLAPMEDVTYKSFRWMCRKFGADVMYTEFISSEALVRDNKKTKEKMALYDFDRPAAIQIYQTPILLILTLVAP
;
A
#
# COMPACT_ATOMS: atom_id res chain seq x y z
N MET A 1 5.52 -13.06 11.97
CA MET A 1 6.08 -13.01 10.60
C MET A 1 7.18 -11.97 10.52
N LYS A 2 8.27 -12.21 9.78
CA LYS A 2 9.37 -11.24 9.59
C LYS A 2 9.47 -10.85 8.11
N ILE A 3 9.49 -9.55 7.82
CA ILE A 3 9.65 -8.99 6.46
C ILE A 3 10.78 -7.97 6.50
N GLY A 4 11.97 -8.34 6.02
CA GLY A 4 13.17 -7.50 6.18
C GLY A 4 13.43 -7.18 7.66
N ASN A 5 13.35 -5.90 8.02
CA ASN A 5 13.52 -5.39 9.39
C ASN A 5 12.20 -5.29 10.19
N LEU A 6 11.05 -5.57 9.57
CA LEU A 6 9.75 -5.51 10.23
C LEU A 6 9.44 -6.85 10.91
N GLU A 7 9.19 -6.81 12.22
CA GLU A 7 8.72 -7.95 13.01
C GLU A 7 7.23 -7.79 13.35
N LEU A 8 6.40 -8.64 12.74
CA LEU A 8 4.96 -8.72 12.99
C LEU A 8 4.68 -9.87 13.94
N LYS A 9 4.01 -9.59 15.06
CA LYS A 9 3.66 -10.60 16.08
C LYS A 9 2.37 -11.33 15.73
N GLY A 10 2.23 -12.57 16.18
CA GLY A 10 1.01 -13.38 15.97
C GLY A 10 0.72 -13.67 14.50
N THR A 11 -0.56 -13.63 14.15
CA THR A 11 -1.08 -13.79 12.78
C THR A 11 -1.41 -12.41 12.20
N PRO A 12 -0.48 -11.78 11.47
CA PRO A 12 -0.68 -10.42 10.98
C PRO A 12 -1.82 -10.34 9.96
N LEU A 13 -2.61 -9.28 10.07
CA LEU A 13 -3.69 -8.94 9.14
C LEU A 13 -3.21 -7.90 8.13
N PHE A 14 -3.22 -8.29 6.86
CA PHE A 14 -2.87 -7.42 5.75
C PHE A 14 -4.14 -6.92 5.06
N LEU A 15 -4.21 -5.61 4.84
CA LEU A 15 -5.24 -5.03 4.00
C LEU A 15 -4.92 -5.33 2.53
N ALA A 16 -5.79 -6.03 1.80
CA ALA A 16 -5.56 -6.30 0.39
C ALA A 16 -5.65 -5.01 -0.46
N PRO A 17 -4.74 -4.79 -1.43
CA PRO A 17 -4.81 -3.67 -2.36
C PRO A 17 -6.00 -3.82 -3.31
N MET A 18 -6.82 -2.78 -3.41
CA MET A 18 -8.02 -2.75 -4.24
C MET A 18 -8.20 -1.35 -4.84
N GLU A 19 -8.30 -1.26 -6.16
CA GLU A 19 -8.52 -0.01 -6.91
C GLU A 19 -9.84 0.66 -6.47
N ASP A 20 -9.81 1.97 -6.25
CA ASP A 20 -10.95 2.80 -5.83
C ASP A 20 -11.61 2.38 -4.49
N VAL A 21 -10.97 1.47 -3.74
CA VAL A 21 -11.40 1.01 -2.40
C VAL A 21 -10.38 1.34 -1.33
N THR A 22 -9.10 1.08 -1.59
CA THR A 22 -8.00 1.28 -0.60
C THR A 22 -7.51 2.73 -0.51
N TYR A 23 -8.43 3.69 -0.62
CA TYR A 23 -8.15 5.12 -0.43
C TYR A 23 -7.93 5.48 1.05
N LYS A 24 -7.44 6.70 1.30
CA LYS A 24 -7.00 7.19 2.62
C LYS A 24 -7.93 6.83 3.78
N SER A 25 -9.21 7.21 3.70
CA SER A 25 -10.14 7.04 4.82
C SER A 25 -10.53 5.58 5.05
N PHE A 26 -10.55 4.76 3.99
CA PHE A 26 -10.74 3.32 4.13
C PHE A 26 -9.56 2.68 4.87
N ARG A 27 -8.33 3.02 4.48
CA ARG A 27 -7.10 2.57 5.18
C ARG A 27 -7.08 3.00 6.63
N TRP A 28 -7.49 4.24 6.91
CA TRP A 28 -7.61 4.74 8.28
C TRP A 28 -8.58 3.91 9.11
N MET A 29 -9.74 3.58 8.54
CA MET A 29 -10.73 2.72 9.17
C MET A 29 -10.16 1.33 9.43
N CYS A 30 -9.55 0.68 8.43
CA CYS A 30 -8.92 -0.63 8.59
C CYS A 30 -7.83 -0.64 9.66
N ARG A 31 -7.03 0.42 9.77
CA ARG A 31 -6.03 0.57 10.85
C ARG A 31 -6.70 0.57 12.22
N LYS A 32 -7.80 1.28 12.37
CA LYS A 32 -8.58 1.34 13.62
C LYS A 32 -9.19 0.00 14.00
N PHE A 33 -9.54 -0.84 13.02
CA PHE A 33 -10.15 -2.15 13.24
C PHE A 33 -9.14 -3.32 13.27
N GLY A 34 -7.83 -3.04 13.34
CA GLY A 34 -6.82 -4.06 13.63
C GLY A 34 -6.05 -4.61 12.43
N ALA A 35 -6.05 -3.92 11.28
CA ALA A 35 -5.10 -4.26 10.22
C ALA A 35 -3.67 -3.82 10.59
N ASP A 36 -2.74 -4.76 10.51
CA ASP A 36 -1.34 -4.61 10.90
C ASP A 36 -0.50 -3.93 9.81
N VAL A 37 -0.82 -4.22 8.54
CA VAL A 37 -0.12 -3.71 7.36
C VAL A 37 -1.12 -3.17 6.34
N MET A 38 -0.89 -1.96 5.86
CA MET A 38 -1.73 -1.30 4.87
C MET A 38 -1.22 -1.50 3.45
N TYR A 39 -2.10 -1.45 2.46
CA TYR A 39 -1.74 -1.35 1.05
C TYR A 39 -2.44 -0.16 0.40
N THR A 40 -1.77 0.51 -0.53
CA THR A 40 -2.41 1.51 -1.40
C THR A 40 -3.24 0.86 -2.50
N GLU A 41 -3.94 1.70 -3.27
CA GLU A 41 -4.54 1.31 -4.55
C GLU A 41 -3.47 0.88 -5.57
N PHE A 42 -3.91 0.36 -6.73
CA PHE A 42 -2.97 -0.10 -7.76
C PHE A 42 -2.32 1.09 -8.47
N ILE A 43 -0.99 1.14 -8.44
CA ILE A 43 -0.21 2.18 -9.08
C ILE A 43 0.29 1.68 -10.42
N SER A 44 -0.14 2.30 -11.52
CA SER A 44 0.41 2.03 -12.85
C SER A 44 1.80 2.66 -12.97
N SER A 45 2.79 1.83 -13.32
CA SER A 45 4.15 2.31 -13.61
C SER A 45 4.17 3.31 -14.78
N GLU A 46 3.37 3.06 -15.83
CA GLU A 46 3.26 3.97 -16.99
C GLU A 46 2.67 5.33 -16.59
N ALA A 47 1.65 5.34 -15.74
CA ALA A 47 1.04 6.57 -15.26
C ALA A 47 1.99 7.36 -14.33
N LEU A 48 2.83 6.66 -13.56
CA LEU A 48 3.86 7.26 -12.71
C LEU A 48 4.96 7.93 -13.55
N VAL A 49 5.45 7.25 -14.59
CA VAL A 49 6.45 7.80 -15.53
C VAL A 49 5.93 9.05 -16.27
N ARG A 50 4.62 9.11 -16.55
CA ARG A 50 3.95 10.25 -17.19
C ARG A 50 3.57 11.39 -16.21
N ASP A 51 4.09 11.34 -14.99
CA ASP A 51 3.84 12.35 -13.95
C ASP A 51 2.35 12.58 -13.63
N ASN A 52 1.53 11.53 -13.73
CA ASN A 52 0.08 11.67 -13.54
C ASN A 52 -0.26 12.06 -12.09
N LYS A 53 -0.95 13.19 -11.92
CA LYS A 53 -1.34 13.73 -10.62
C LYS A 53 -2.19 12.75 -9.80
N LYS A 54 -3.17 12.07 -10.42
CA LYS A 54 -4.04 11.10 -9.73
C LYS A 54 -3.23 9.92 -9.19
N THR A 55 -2.26 9.43 -9.96
CA THR A 55 -1.39 8.33 -9.54
C THR A 55 -0.52 8.71 -8.35
N LYS A 56 0.02 9.93 -8.33
CA LYS A 56 0.75 10.47 -7.17
C LYS A 56 -0.14 10.60 -5.93
N GLU A 57 -1.38 11.05 -6.10
CA GLU A 57 -2.36 11.14 -5.01
C GLU A 57 -2.70 9.76 -4.43
N LYS A 58 -2.89 8.74 -5.28
CA LYS A 58 -3.13 7.34 -4.85
C LYS A 58 -1.94 6.75 -4.08
N MET A 59 -0.71 7.15 -4.42
CA MET A 59 0.52 6.70 -3.76
C MET A 59 0.78 7.40 -2.40
N ALA A 60 0.00 8.43 -2.05
CA ALA A 60 0.22 9.17 -0.81
C ALA A 60 -0.02 8.31 0.43
N LEU A 61 0.97 8.30 1.32
CA LEU A 61 0.95 7.65 2.62
C LEU A 61 0.91 8.68 3.74
N TYR A 62 0.25 8.33 4.83
CA TYR A 62 0.13 9.09 6.06
C TYR A 62 0.71 8.29 7.23
N ASP A 63 0.95 8.94 8.36
CA ASP A 63 1.64 8.30 9.49
C ASP A 63 0.90 7.08 10.05
N PHE A 64 -0.44 7.09 10.01
CA PHE A 64 -1.25 5.96 10.44
C PHE A 64 -1.15 4.75 9.51
N ASP A 65 -0.69 4.93 8.27
CA ASP A 65 -0.61 3.84 7.30
C ASP A 65 0.57 2.91 7.60
N ARG A 66 1.61 3.40 8.29
CA ARG A 66 2.83 2.63 8.50
C ARG A 66 2.62 1.51 9.52
N PRO A 67 3.07 0.27 9.24
CA PRO A 67 3.73 -0.19 8.01
C PRO A 67 2.77 -0.31 6.82
N ALA A 68 3.17 0.22 5.66
CA ALA A 68 2.37 0.21 4.43
C ALA A 68 3.13 -0.41 3.26
N ALA A 69 2.44 -0.92 2.26
CA ALA A 69 2.99 -1.37 1.00
C ALA A 69 2.35 -0.63 -0.18
N ILE A 70 3.15 -0.28 -1.18
CA ILE A 70 2.67 0.29 -2.44
C ILE A 70 2.77 -0.79 -3.51
N GLN A 71 1.65 -1.08 -4.17
CA GLN A 71 1.60 -2.02 -5.28
C GLN A 71 1.73 -1.29 -6.61
N ILE A 72 2.84 -1.54 -7.31
CA ILE A 72 3.09 -1.02 -8.66
C ILE A 72 2.90 -2.16 -9.65
N TYR A 73 2.14 -1.93 -10.72
CA TYR A 73 1.94 -2.89 -11.80
C TYR A 73 2.36 -2.33 -13.17
N GLN A 74 2.85 -3.21 -14.04
CA GLN A 74 3.16 -2.91 -15.43
C GLN A 74 2.98 -4.15 -16.32
N THR A 75 2.34 -3.95 -17.48
CA THR A 75 2.21 -4.97 -18.52
C THR A 75 3.53 -5.10 -19.28
N PRO A 76 4.04 -6.33 -19.57
CA PRO A 76 3.39 -7.62 -19.40
C PRO A 76 3.56 -8.33 -18.05
N ILE A 77 4.47 -7.95 -17.14
CA ILE A 77 4.77 -8.85 -15.99
C ILE A 77 5.34 -8.25 -14.70
N LEU A 78 5.52 -6.94 -14.58
CA LEU A 78 6.19 -6.41 -13.38
C LEU A 78 5.19 -5.98 -12.31
N LEU A 79 5.12 -6.76 -11.22
CA LEU A 79 4.51 -6.36 -9.96
C LEU A 79 5.61 -6.07 -8.94
N ILE A 80 5.78 -4.81 -8.54
CA ILE A 80 6.70 -4.43 -7.46
C ILE A 80 5.87 -4.05 -6.23
N LEU A 81 6.17 -4.71 -5.11
CA LEU A 81 5.67 -4.33 -3.80
C LEU A 81 6.79 -3.60 -3.05
N THR A 82 6.60 -2.31 -2.80
CA THR A 82 7.52 -1.54 -1.95
C THR A 82 6.94 -1.43 -0.56
N LEU A 83 7.59 -2.05 0.44
CA LEU A 83 7.21 -1.92 1.84
C LEU A 83 7.82 -0.65 2.44
N VAL A 84 6.97 0.27 2.84
CA VAL A 84 7.30 1.46 3.61
C VAL A 84 7.18 1.11 5.10
N ALA A 85 8.34 0.86 5.71
CA ALA A 85 8.48 0.58 7.12
C ALA A 85 8.13 1.82 7.99
N PRO A 86 7.80 1.61 9.28
CA PRO A 86 7.62 2.70 10.26
C PRO A 86 8.84 3.60 10.40
#